data_AF-A0A2P7YEF4-F1
#
_entry.id   AF-A0A2P7YEF4-F1
#
_cell.length_a   1.000
_cell.length_b   1.000
_cell.length_c   1.000
_cell.angle_alpha   90.00
_cell.angle_beta   90.00
_cell.angle_gamma   90.00
#
_symmetry.space_group_name_H-M   'P 1'
#
loop_
_entity.id
_entity.type
_entity.pdbx_description
1 polymer ?
#
loop_
_entity_poly.entity_id
_entity_poly.type
_entity_poly.pdbx_seq_one_letter_code
_entity_poly.pdbx_strand_id
1 'polypeptide(L)'
;MSTPILLINGPNLNLLGTREPDVYGHETLSDIESSAKSQGSQLSLSVSSFQSNHEGHIVDRIHAARDEGVKFIVINPGAFTHTSVAIRDAITGVAIPFVEIHISNVHAREEFRHKSFLSDKAVAVICGMGI
;
A
#
# COMPACT_ATOMS: atom_id res chain seq x y z
N MET A 1 2.42 9.96 -22.73
CA MET A 1 1.36 9.17 -22.05
C MET A 1 1.79 9.00 -20.61
N SER A 2 0.87 9.11 -19.65
CA SER A 2 1.21 8.93 -18.23
C SER A 2 1.33 7.44 -17.88
N THR A 3 2.22 7.11 -16.95
CA THR A 3 2.41 5.73 -16.49
C THR A 3 1.42 5.40 -15.36
N PRO A 4 0.53 4.39 -15.51
CA PRO A 4 -0.44 4.05 -14.47
C PRO A 4 0.19 3.37 -13.25
N ILE A 5 -0.10 3.92 -12.07
CA ILE A 5 0.33 3.44 -10.75
C ILE A 5 -0.91 3.17 -9.90
N LEU A 6 -0.87 2.09 -9.13
CA LEU A 6 -1.93 1.76 -8.16
C LEU A 6 -1.38 1.85 -6.73
N LEU A 7 -1.98 2.71 -5.93
CA LEU A 7 -1.76 2.81 -4.48
C LEU A 7 -2.81 1.94 -3.76
N ILE A 8 -2.38 0.92 -3.03
CA ILE A 8 -3.25 0.03 -2.25
C ILE A 8 -3.02 0.28 -0.75
N ASN A 9 -4.12 0.52 -0.05
CA ASN A 9 -4.15 0.72 1.39
C ASN A 9 -4.93 -0.43 2.05
N GLY A 10 -4.27 -1.14 2.96
CA GLY A 10 -4.81 -2.27 3.69
C GLY A 10 -5.77 -1.89 4.81
N PRO A 11 -6.01 -2.84 5.74
CA PRO A 11 -7.02 -2.68 6.77
C PRO A 11 -6.64 -1.60 7.78
N ASN A 12 -7.66 -0.93 8.31
CA ASN A 12 -7.61 0.15 9.30
C ASN A 12 -6.94 1.46 8.86
N LEU A 13 -6.33 1.54 7.67
CA LEU A 13 -5.76 2.79 7.16
C LEU A 13 -6.85 3.84 6.86
N ASN A 14 -8.09 3.42 6.66
CA ASN A 14 -9.23 4.33 6.58
C ASN A 14 -9.52 5.10 7.88
N LEU A 15 -8.86 4.75 9.00
CA LEU A 15 -9.00 5.42 10.30
C LEU A 15 -7.92 6.50 10.53
N LEU A 16 -6.98 6.70 9.58
CA LEU A 16 -5.98 7.77 9.67
C LEU A 16 -6.63 9.15 9.83
N GLY A 17 -5.96 10.03 10.57
CA GLY A 17 -6.45 11.37 10.95
C GLY A 17 -7.49 11.36 12.08
N THR A 18 -8.11 10.21 12.40
CA THR A 18 -9.11 10.10 13.50
C THR A 18 -8.64 9.25 14.68
N ARG A 19 -7.63 8.39 14.48
CA ARG A 19 -7.11 7.46 15.49
C ARG A 19 -5.66 7.78 15.85
N GLU A 20 -5.38 7.92 17.14
CA GLU A 20 -4.02 8.10 17.69
C GLU A 20 -3.18 9.14 16.91
N PRO A 21 -3.68 10.39 16.75
CA PRO A 21 -3.06 11.39 15.86
C PRO A 21 -1.62 11.74 16.23
N ASP A 22 -1.25 11.62 17.52
CA ASP A 22 0.12 11.83 17.99
C ASP A 22 1.12 10.78 17.44
N VAL A 23 0.63 9.61 16.99
CA VAL A 23 1.45 8.50 16.46
C VAL A 23 1.44 8.47 14.93
N TYR A 24 0.29 8.73 14.31
CA TYR A 24 0.10 8.57 12.86
C TYR A 24 -0.04 9.89 12.09
N GLY A 25 -0.04 11.03 12.78
CA GLY A 25 -0.29 12.34 12.21
C GLY A 25 -1.78 12.69 12.11
N HIS A 26 -2.04 13.93 11.69
CA HIS A 26 -3.40 14.46 11.51
C HIS A 26 -3.96 14.23 10.11
N GLU A 27 -3.13 13.77 9.17
CA GLU A 27 -3.55 13.55 7.79
C GLU A 27 -4.51 12.36 7.69
N THR A 28 -5.60 12.56 6.97
CA THR A 28 -6.54 11.48 6.65
C THR A 28 -6.03 10.67 5.48
N LEU A 29 -6.58 9.47 5.29
CA LEU A 29 -6.29 8.68 4.09
C LEU A 29 -6.61 9.43 2.80
N SER A 30 -7.69 10.23 2.81
CA SER A 30 -8.09 11.04 1.65
C SER A 30 -7.05 12.11 1.31
N ASP A 31 -6.41 12.71 2.33
CA ASP A 31 -5.34 13.70 2.14
C ASP A 31 -4.12 13.04 1.51
N ILE A 32 -3.72 11.88 2.03
CA ILE A 32 -2.60 11.08 1.54
C ILE A 32 -2.82 10.69 0.07
N GLU A 33 -4.00 10.15 -0.27
CA GLU A 33 -4.33 9.75 -1.64
C GLU A 33 -4.35 10.93 -2.61
N SER A 34 -4.82 12.10 -2.15
CA SER A 34 -4.83 13.33 -2.94
C SER A 34 -3.42 13.86 -3.17
N SER A 35 -2.57 13.82 -2.14
CA SER A 35 -1.15 14.18 -2.23
C SER A 35 -0.41 13.27 -3.21
N ALA A 36 -0.60 11.95 -3.12
CA ALA A 36 0.02 10.99 -4.04
C ALA A 36 -0.40 11.23 -5.50
N LYS A 37 -1.69 11.53 -5.75
CA LYS A 37 -2.18 11.89 -7.09
C LYS A 37 -1.56 13.18 -7.63
N SER A 38 -1.43 14.20 -6.78
CA SER A 38 -0.79 15.47 -7.13
C SER A 38 0.69 15.28 -7.48
N GLN A 39 1.44 14.59 -6.62
CA GLN A 39 2.86 14.28 -6.84
C GLN A 39 3.07 13.43 -8.10
N GLY A 40 2.24 12.39 -8.29
CA GLY A 40 2.29 11.57 -9.49
C GLY A 40 2.08 12.38 -10.77
N SER A 41 1.11 13.29 -10.77
CA SER A 41 0.82 14.15 -11.93
C SER A 41 2.01 15.03 -12.31
N GLN A 42 2.75 15.56 -11.33
CA GLN A 42 3.99 16.33 -11.56
C GLN A 42 5.11 15.49 -12.20
N LEU A 43 5.07 14.17 -12.00
CA LEU A 43 6.05 13.20 -12.52
C LEU A 43 5.57 12.46 -13.79
N SER A 44 4.49 12.92 -14.43
CA SER A 44 3.87 12.21 -15.57
C SER A 44 3.40 10.78 -15.24
N LEU A 45 2.98 10.56 -14.00
CA LEU A 45 2.35 9.32 -13.53
C LEU A 45 0.84 9.53 -13.34
N SER A 46 0.06 8.47 -13.56
CA SER A 46 -1.37 8.45 -13.26
C SER A 46 -1.61 7.56 -12.05
N VAL A 47 -1.86 8.15 -10.89
CA VAL A 47 -2.04 7.39 -9.63
C VAL A 47 -3.53 7.16 -9.38
N SER A 48 -3.90 5.90 -9.23
CA SER A 48 -5.20 5.49 -8.68
C SER A 48 -5.01 4.95 -7.26
N SER A 49 -6.01 5.12 -6.41
CA SER A 49 -5.98 4.64 -5.02
C SER A 49 -7.10 3.64 -4.75
N PHE A 50 -6.83 2.68 -3.87
CA PHE A 50 -7.80 1.71 -3.39
C PHE A 50 -7.55 1.37 -1.93
N GLN A 51 -8.61 1.32 -1.12
CA GLN A 51 -8.53 0.88 0.27
C GLN A 51 -9.55 -0.22 0.55
N SER A 52 -9.15 -1.23 1.33
CA SER A 52 -10.13 -2.15 1.90
C SER A 52 -9.69 -2.75 3.23
N ASN A 53 -10.67 -3.05 4.08
CA ASN A 53 -10.50 -3.85 5.28
C ASN A 53 -10.62 -5.36 5.02
N HIS A 54 -11.01 -5.75 3.81
CA HIS A 54 -11.23 -7.14 3.42
C HIS A 54 -10.09 -7.64 2.54
N GLU A 55 -9.46 -8.73 2.96
CA GLU A 55 -8.34 -9.35 2.23
C GLU A 55 -8.72 -9.71 0.79
N GLY A 56 -9.89 -10.34 0.59
CA GLY A 56 -10.38 -10.72 -0.73
C GLY A 56 -10.55 -9.53 -1.68
N HIS A 57 -11.01 -8.38 -1.20
CA HIS A 57 -11.16 -7.19 -2.04
C HIS A 57 -9.80 -6.63 -2.49
N ILE A 58 -8.75 -6.74 -1.67
CA ILE A 58 -7.39 -6.37 -2.06
C ILE A 58 -6.86 -7.34 -3.12
N VAL A 59 -7.09 -8.63 -2.94
CA VAL A 59 -6.74 -9.66 -3.95
C VAL A 59 -7.44 -9.39 -5.28
N ASP A 60 -8.76 -9.14 -5.27
CA ASP A 60 -9.52 -8.83 -6.48
C ASP A 60 -9.02 -7.55 -7.16
N ARG A 61 -8.69 -6.52 -6.37
CA ARG A 61 -8.12 -5.28 -6.90
C ARG A 61 -6.77 -5.50 -7.56
N ILE A 62 -5.91 -6.34 -6.98
CA ILE A 62 -4.61 -6.71 -7.55
C ILE A 62 -4.80 -7.41 -8.88
N HIS A 63 -5.73 -8.37 -8.98
CA HIS A 63 -6.04 -9.03 -10.25
C HIS A 63 -6.52 -8.04 -11.32
N ALA A 64 -7.46 -7.16 -10.98
CA ALA A 64 -7.97 -6.15 -11.92
C ALA A 64 -6.87 -5.19 -12.42
N ALA A 65 -5.86 -4.89 -11.60
CA ALA A 65 -4.75 -4.00 -11.98
C ALA A 65 -4.00 -4.50 -13.23
N ARG A 66 -3.91 -5.82 -13.41
CA ARG A 66 -3.30 -6.43 -14.59
C ARG A 66 -4.05 -6.07 -15.87
N ASP A 67 -5.37 -6.21 -15.85
CA ASP A 67 -6.22 -5.97 -17.02
C ASP A 67 -6.35 -4.46 -17.33
N GLU A 68 -6.23 -3.61 -16.31
CA GLU A 68 -6.19 -2.16 -16.43
C GLU A 68 -4.84 -1.62 -16.96
N GLY A 69 -3.83 -2.48 -17.11
CA GLY A 69 -2.51 -2.10 -17.60
C GLY A 69 -1.67 -1.30 -16.59
N VAL A 70 -1.94 -1.45 -15.29
CA VAL A 70 -1.12 -0.89 -14.21
C VAL A 70 0.33 -1.33 -14.36
N LYS A 71 1.26 -0.39 -14.25
CA LYS A 71 2.70 -0.65 -14.45
C LYS A 71 3.45 -0.84 -13.15
N PHE A 72 2.91 -0.36 -12.04
CA PHE A 72 3.53 -0.46 -10.74
C PHE A 72 2.50 -0.39 -9.62
N ILE A 73 2.71 -1.14 -8.54
CA ILE A 73 1.88 -1.09 -7.33
C ILE A 73 2.70 -0.51 -6.17
N VAL A 74 2.11 0.44 -5.45
CA VAL A 74 2.60 0.87 -4.13
C VAL A 74 1.59 0.36 -3.12
N ILE A 75 2.01 -0.44 -2.15
CA ILE A 75 1.09 -1.07 -1.21
C ILE A 75 1.53 -0.87 0.23
N ASN A 76 0.62 -0.35 1.06
CA ASN A 76 0.66 -0.52 2.51
C ASN A 76 -0.34 -1.61 2.88
N PRO A 77 0.07 -2.87 3.11
CA PRO A 77 -0.88 -3.95 3.37
C PRO A 77 -1.46 -3.88 4.79
N GLY A 78 -1.09 -2.89 5.61
CA GLY A 78 -1.48 -2.79 7.00
C GLY A 78 -1.12 -4.08 7.75
N ALA A 79 -2.04 -4.55 8.59
CA ALA A 79 -1.85 -5.79 9.34
C ALA A 79 -1.71 -7.05 8.46
N PHE A 80 -2.22 -7.04 7.23
CA PHE A 80 -2.12 -8.21 6.34
C PHE A 80 -0.70 -8.51 5.88
N THR A 81 0.20 -7.54 5.99
CA THR A 81 1.65 -7.75 5.81
C THR A 81 2.15 -8.96 6.59
N HIS A 82 1.62 -9.15 7.80
CA HIS A 82 2.12 -10.12 8.77
C HIS A 82 1.35 -11.45 8.74
N THR A 83 0.33 -11.59 7.89
CA THR A 83 -0.57 -12.75 7.91
C THR A 83 -0.96 -13.28 6.53
N SER A 84 -0.99 -12.43 5.50
CA SER A 84 -1.64 -12.75 4.22
C SER A 84 -0.67 -13.36 3.21
N VAL A 85 -0.70 -14.69 3.10
CA VAL A 85 -0.13 -15.40 1.95
C VAL A 85 -1.00 -15.17 0.71
N ALA A 86 -2.32 -14.95 0.86
CA ALA A 86 -3.22 -14.71 -0.27
C ALA A 86 -2.86 -13.43 -1.05
N ILE A 87 -2.57 -12.31 -0.37
CA ILE A 87 -2.13 -11.07 -1.02
C ILE A 87 -0.74 -11.25 -1.65
N ARG A 88 0.18 -11.97 -1.00
CA ARG A 88 1.50 -12.31 -1.56
C ARG A 88 1.36 -13.07 -2.88
N ASP A 89 0.51 -14.08 -2.92
CA ASP A 89 0.34 -14.91 -4.12
C ASP A 89 -0.39 -14.15 -5.23
N ALA A 90 -1.37 -13.30 -4.87
CA ALA A 90 -2.04 -12.43 -5.83
C ALA A 90 -1.07 -11.43 -6.49
N ILE A 91 -0.26 -10.71 -5.69
CA ILE A 91 0.64 -9.67 -6.21
C ILE A 91 1.78 -10.26 -7.05
N THR A 92 2.27 -11.44 -6.68
CA THR A 92 3.27 -12.14 -7.49
C THR A 92 2.67 -12.78 -8.74
N GLY A 93 1.43 -13.27 -8.67
CA GLY A 93 0.72 -13.89 -9.80
C GLY A 93 0.38 -12.94 -10.95
N VAL A 94 0.19 -11.64 -10.67
CA VAL A 94 -0.03 -10.62 -11.71
C VAL A 94 1.27 -10.11 -12.35
N ALA A 95 2.43 -10.42 -11.77
CA ALA A 95 3.76 -10.00 -12.23
C ALA A 95 3.92 -8.47 -12.44
N ILE A 96 3.15 -7.65 -11.71
CA ILE A 96 3.33 -6.21 -11.65
C ILE A 96 4.36 -5.92 -10.54
N PRO A 97 5.46 -5.19 -10.81
CA PRO A 97 6.42 -4.84 -9.79
C PRO A 97 5.78 -3.94 -8.72
N PHE A 98 6.18 -4.12 -7.46
CA PHE A 98 5.60 -3.38 -6.35
C PHE A 98 6.63 -2.92 -5.31
N VAL A 99 6.28 -1.85 -4.60
CA VAL A 99 6.97 -1.36 -3.41
C VAL A 99 6.04 -1.51 -2.21
N GLU A 100 6.56 -2.08 -1.14
CA GLU A 100 5.90 -2.17 0.15
C GLU A 100 6.21 -0.93 0.98
N ILE A 101 5.19 -0.29 1.55
CA ILE A 101 5.35 0.90 2.38
C ILE A 101 4.66 0.73 3.74
N HIS A 102 5.24 1.32 4.77
CA HIS A 102 4.69 1.38 6.12
C HIS A 102 4.90 2.77 6.72
N ILE A 103 3.84 3.41 7.20
CA ILE A 103 3.92 4.74 7.84
C ILE A 103 4.85 4.69 9.06
N SER A 104 4.63 3.71 9.95
CA SER A 104 5.44 3.50 11.15
C SER A 104 6.62 2.55 10.90
N ASN A 105 7.67 2.64 11.73
CA ASN A 105 8.76 1.66 11.71
C ASN A 105 8.29 0.33 12.31
N VAL A 106 7.94 -0.63 11.45
CA VAL A 106 7.44 -1.95 11.87
C VAL A 106 8.46 -2.78 12.66
N HIS A 107 9.75 -2.56 12.46
CA HIS A 107 10.82 -3.26 13.18
C HIS A 107 11.08 -2.72 14.59
N ALA A 108 10.62 -1.50 14.88
CA ALA A 108 10.66 -0.92 16.24
C ALA A 108 9.42 -1.29 17.08
N ARG A 109 8.50 -2.07 16.50
CA ARG A 109 7.22 -2.46 17.12
C ARG A 109 7.24 -3.90 17.62
N GLU A 110 6.08 -4.44 17.96
CA GLU A 110 5.90 -5.79 18.47
C GLU A 110 6.49 -6.85 17.51
N GLU A 111 7.02 -7.95 18.04
CA GLU A 111 7.72 -8.99 17.27
C GLU A 111 6.90 -9.54 16.09
N PHE A 112 5.59 -9.70 16.27
CA PHE A 112 4.71 -10.18 15.20
C PHE A 112 4.65 -9.23 13.97
N ARG A 113 5.11 -7.99 14.11
CA ARG A 113 5.19 -7.01 13.00
C ARG A 113 6.52 -7.03 12.27
N HIS A 114 7.52 -7.73 12.78
CA HIS A 114 8.85 -7.77 12.15
C HIS A 114 8.84 -8.61 10.88
N LYS A 115 7.90 -9.56 10.77
CA LYS A 115 7.76 -10.44 9.62
C LYS A 115 6.79 -9.85 8.60
N SER A 116 7.25 -9.66 7.37
CA SER A 116 6.41 -9.41 6.21
C SER A 116 6.37 -10.64 5.30
N PHE A 117 5.18 -10.99 4.82
CA PHE A 117 4.97 -11.96 3.74
C PHE A 117 5.15 -11.36 2.35
N LEU A 118 5.39 -10.06 2.22
CA LEU A 118 5.54 -9.39 0.93
C LEU A 118 6.98 -8.94 0.66
N SER A 119 7.75 -8.59 1.70
CA SER A 119 9.04 -7.90 1.56
C SER A 119 10.08 -8.65 0.71
N ASP A 120 10.14 -9.98 0.74
CA ASP A 120 11.08 -10.76 -0.08
C ASP A 120 10.73 -10.77 -1.57
N LYS A 121 9.55 -10.26 -1.93
CA LYS A 121 9.06 -10.13 -3.32
C LYS A 121 8.97 -8.68 -3.78
N ALA A 122 9.03 -7.72 -2.87
CA ALA A 122 8.98 -6.30 -3.18
C ALA A 122 10.27 -5.84 -3.86
N VAL A 123 10.17 -4.83 -4.74
CA VAL A 123 11.33 -4.14 -5.33
C VAL A 123 12.08 -3.36 -4.25
N ALA A 124 11.32 -2.75 -3.34
CA ALA A 124 11.85 -2.08 -2.16
C ALA A 124 10.81 -2.09 -1.05
N VAL A 125 11.28 -1.88 0.18
CA VAL A 125 10.46 -1.68 1.38
C VAL A 125 10.85 -0.36 2.02
N ILE A 126 9.87 0.51 2.28
CA ILE A 126 10.08 1.79 2.97
C ILE A 126 9.23 1.79 4.23
N CYS A 127 9.82 1.93 5.40
CA CYS A 127 9.08 1.96 6.66
C CYS A 127 9.53 3.08 7.60
N GLY A 128 8.59 3.67 8.33
CA GLY A 128 8.89 4.61 9.43
C GLY A 128 9.21 6.03 9.00
N MET A 129 8.91 6.40 7.76
CA MET A 129 9.14 7.75 7.24
C MET A 129 7.91 8.65 7.36
N GLY A 130 6.83 8.20 7.99
CA GLY A 130 5.58 8.96 8.07
C GLY A 130 4.82 8.96 6.73
N ILE A 131 4.13 10.07 6.46
CA ILE A 131 3.47 10.36 5.18
C ILE A 131 4.44 11.11 4.26
#